data_AF-A0A355U339-F1
#
_entry.id   AF-A0A355U339-F1
#
_cell.length_a   1.000
_cell.length_b   1.000
_cell.length_c   1.000
_cell.angle_alpha   90.00
_cell.angle_beta   90.00
_cell.angle_gamma   90.00
#
_symmetry.space_group_name_H-M   'P 1'
#
loop_
_entity.id
_entity.type
_entity.pdbx_description
1 polymer ?
#
loop_
_entity_poly.entity_id
_entity_poly.type
_entity_poly.pdbx_seq_one_letter_code
_entity_poly.pdbx_strand_id
1 'polypeptide(L)'
;FDRKTIVEGMRHNPNFYDKLFDGKTAEWFRDWYVLLSEVQGVGLYKDVFKKVKMILGRDGKLYYATDNIYLENTQYKPENLKSPIYVNLSNSSSSQNEAAKKFLEMLGVKEMSAEVDIMSDISGKQNVDKDDVILTLMKVMQMNDAGEDINAFKNQAIFLGRTFSDDGKLYRVTAAECCYTDEVAFFYKNNALVKYVLCREHYSVFTTEEEMQSFNKVFADLGGKIGPKIYSCQLTAAHPLYNQLNTDRERYDSCIKEDYSLTGVQFLQSIPEEKLYIQSKLLWDYLVEDKNFYHHIAKYRANGSRNTEQIDSTVAYWLRRIAWIPNKNGIFCRPCDVTADNLYNGFEFDEKAIFLKNIGFGDQTKAPNDIVALLKKAGVKMSSTDEMFLNASEEEKQEFLKFLESKRSRKNETLNLSEALEAENKDQLPYEEDDDYGRDISIKNVTKRQQKQQQDFEEGLTVAPSRKQVWHYTYLSTNGKLEKQFISEQYHGKCQICGRSAIRKFNGQPYFEAINIINTSNLDPKYQTSLDAGWNTLCLCPNCAAEYRYCAKDLSDLETQVENTQIENRKNEYIEIHINLKCMRTKIMFTPRHFLALQTAFRVFKAHENDKNNG
;
A
#
# COMPACT_ATOMS: atom_id res chain seq x y z
N PHE A 1 -33.17 59.62 -6.27
CA PHE A 1 -31.99 58.96 -6.84
C PHE A 1 -32.11 57.47 -6.56
N ASP A 2 -32.08 56.63 -7.59
CA ASP A 2 -31.97 55.19 -7.38
C ASP A 2 -30.63 54.91 -6.67
N ARG A 3 -30.70 54.20 -5.53
CA ARG A 3 -29.55 53.87 -4.69
C ARG A 3 -28.54 53.02 -5.48
N LYS A 4 -29.00 52.24 -6.45
CA LYS A 4 -28.14 51.45 -7.35
C LYS A 4 -27.32 52.34 -8.29
N THR A 5 -27.91 53.44 -8.79
CA THR A 5 -27.20 54.43 -9.62
C THR A 5 -26.04 55.10 -8.88
N ILE A 6 -26.19 55.34 -7.57
CA ILE A 6 -25.12 55.91 -6.74
C ILE A 6 -23.91 54.98 -6.70
N VAL A 7 -24.15 53.68 -6.48
CA VAL A 7 -23.07 52.69 -6.39
C VAL A 7 -22.40 52.47 -7.74
N GLU A 8 -23.15 52.46 -8.84
CA GLU A 8 -22.55 52.39 -10.17
C GLU A 8 -21.75 53.65 -10.50
N GLY A 9 -22.19 54.84 -10.06
CA GLY A 9 -21.39 56.05 -10.17
C GLY A 9 -20.04 55.93 -9.44
N MET A 10 -20.03 55.37 -8.23
CA MET A 10 -18.79 55.12 -7.47
C MET A 10 -17.87 54.13 -8.17
N ARG A 11 -18.43 53.11 -8.83
CA ARG A 11 -17.66 52.13 -9.59
C ARG A 11 -16.95 52.77 -10.79
N HIS A 12 -17.62 53.67 -11.48
CA HIS A 12 -17.08 54.28 -12.72
C HIS A 12 -16.16 55.48 -12.45
N ASN A 13 -16.40 56.24 -11.37
CA ASN A 13 -15.59 57.42 -11.06
C ASN A 13 -15.44 57.65 -9.55
N PRO A 14 -14.59 56.88 -8.85
CA PRO A 14 -14.44 56.97 -7.39
C PRO A 14 -13.96 58.35 -6.92
N ASN A 15 -13.10 59.03 -7.69
CA ASN A 15 -12.52 60.34 -7.33
C ASN A 15 -13.52 61.50 -7.50
N PHE A 16 -14.62 61.31 -8.24
CA PHE A 16 -15.70 62.32 -8.30
C PHE A 16 -16.27 62.59 -6.91
N TYR A 17 -16.33 61.55 -6.07
CA TYR A 17 -16.91 61.60 -4.74
C TYR A 17 -16.04 62.36 -3.74
N ASP A 18 -14.73 62.46 -3.97
CA ASP A 18 -13.83 63.27 -3.14
C ASP A 18 -14.27 64.75 -3.10
N LYS A 19 -14.77 65.28 -4.23
CA LYS A 19 -15.34 66.63 -4.31
C LYS A 19 -16.75 66.72 -3.72
N LEU A 20 -17.55 65.66 -3.85
CA LEU A 20 -18.91 65.61 -3.33
C LEU A 20 -18.93 65.66 -1.79
N PHE A 21 -17.92 65.04 -1.18
CA PHE A 21 -17.77 64.86 0.25
C PHE A 21 -17.09 66.04 0.95
N ASP A 22 -16.54 66.99 0.19
CA ASP A 22 -15.89 68.18 0.73
C ASP A 22 -16.87 69.08 1.49
N GLY A 23 -16.46 69.54 2.67
CA GLY A 23 -17.25 70.42 3.55
C GLY A 23 -18.54 69.83 4.15
N LYS A 24 -18.78 68.51 4.04
CA LYS A 24 -19.97 67.86 4.63
C LYS A 24 -19.83 67.63 6.14
N THR A 25 -20.96 67.68 6.85
CA THR A 25 -21.02 67.50 8.32
C THR A 25 -21.05 66.03 8.73
N ALA A 26 -20.73 65.74 9.99
CA ALA A 26 -20.80 64.38 10.55
C ALA A 26 -22.22 63.76 10.44
N GLU A 27 -23.27 64.57 10.60
CA GLU A 27 -24.67 64.15 10.43
C GLU A 27 -24.94 63.73 8.99
N TRP A 28 -24.41 64.47 8.01
CA TRP A 28 -24.52 64.12 6.60
C TRP A 28 -23.84 62.78 6.29
N PHE A 29 -22.65 62.54 6.83
CA PHE A 29 -21.95 61.26 6.64
C PHE A 29 -22.66 60.10 7.33
N ARG A 30 -23.20 60.29 8.54
CA ARG A 30 -24.04 59.28 9.20
C ARG A 30 -25.20 58.88 8.30
N ASP A 31 -25.95 59.85 7.79
CA ASP A 31 -27.12 59.59 6.93
C ASP A 31 -26.70 58.96 5.59
N TRP A 32 -25.52 59.33 5.08
CA TRP A 32 -24.90 58.70 3.91
C TRP A 32 -24.57 57.22 4.14
N TYR A 33 -23.95 56.86 5.28
CA TYR A 33 -23.66 55.47 5.62
C TYR A 33 -24.94 54.66 5.79
N VAL A 34 -25.97 55.22 6.42
CA VAL A 34 -27.29 54.59 6.54
C VAL A 34 -27.90 54.37 5.15
N LEU A 35 -27.87 55.37 4.27
CA LEU A 35 -28.41 55.26 2.91
C LEU A 35 -27.70 54.17 2.09
N LEU A 36 -26.37 54.04 2.22
CA LEU A 36 -25.60 52.98 1.57
C LEU A 36 -25.89 51.60 2.18
N SER A 37 -26.13 51.52 3.49
CA SER A 37 -26.49 50.26 4.17
C SER A 37 -27.79 49.66 3.64
N GLU A 38 -28.71 50.50 3.15
CA GLU A 38 -30.01 50.11 2.61
C GLU A 38 -30.00 49.80 1.10
N VAL A 39 -28.83 49.74 0.46
CA VAL A 39 -28.71 49.31 -0.95
C VAL A 39 -29.02 47.82 -1.05
N GLN A 40 -29.92 47.43 -1.96
CA GLN A 40 -30.21 46.01 -2.18
C GLN A 40 -28.96 45.27 -2.68
N GLY A 41 -28.55 44.24 -1.95
CA GLY A 41 -27.31 43.51 -2.24
C GLY A 41 -26.04 44.29 -1.90
N VAL A 42 -26.08 45.21 -0.92
CA VAL A 42 -24.94 46.05 -0.48
C VAL A 42 -23.61 45.30 -0.35
N GLY A 43 -23.63 44.06 0.13
CA GLY A 43 -22.43 43.22 0.27
C GLY A 43 -21.70 42.94 -1.05
N LEU A 44 -22.42 42.90 -2.19
CA LEU A 44 -21.84 42.71 -3.53
C LEU A 44 -21.02 43.92 -4.00
N TYR A 45 -21.16 45.06 -3.32
CA TYR A 45 -20.50 46.32 -3.69
C TYR A 45 -19.40 46.73 -2.70
N LYS A 46 -19.07 45.88 -1.72
CA LYS A 46 -18.06 46.14 -0.70
C LYS A 46 -16.72 46.61 -1.30
N ASP A 47 -16.27 45.96 -2.37
CA ASP A 47 -15.00 46.31 -3.03
C ASP A 47 -15.06 47.63 -3.81
N VAL A 48 -16.26 48.09 -4.19
CA VAL A 48 -16.45 49.42 -4.78
C VAL A 48 -16.29 50.47 -3.67
N PHE A 49 -16.98 50.27 -2.54
CA PHE A 49 -16.94 51.21 -1.42
C PHE A 49 -15.54 51.34 -0.81
N LYS A 50 -14.78 50.26 -0.72
CA LYS A 50 -13.38 50.29 -0.23
C LYS A 50 -12.45 51.17 -1.07
N LYS A 51 -12.77 51.42 -2.34
CA LYS A 51 -11.96 52.25 -3.26
C LYS A 51 -12.30 53.74 -3.20
N VAL A 52 -13.28 54.13 -2.41
CA VAL A 52 -13.74 55.53 -2.31
C VAL A 52 -13.38 56.07 -0.93
N LYS A 53 -12.84 57.29 -0.89
CA LYS A 53 -12.42 57.97 0.33
C LYS A 53 -13.63 58.63 1.02
N MET A 54 -14.46 57.82 1.67
CA MET A 54 -15.77 58.26 2.17
C MET A 54 -15.94 58.21 3.70
N ILE A 55 -14.92 57.79 4.45
CA ILE A 55 -15.02 57.67 5.91
C ILE A 55 -14.53 58.96 6.56
N LEU A 56 -15.41 59.68 7.25
CA LEU A 56 -15.05 60.91 7.95
C LEU A 56 -14.43 60.60 9.31
N GLY A 57 -13.18 61.01 9.52
CA GLY A 57 -12.50 60.97 10.82
C GLY A 57 -12.86 62.16 11.71
N ARG A 58 -12.66 62.02 13.02
CA ARG A 58 -12.84 63.12 14.01
C ARG A 58 -11.84 64.27 13.83
N ASP A 59 -10.74 64.03 13.12
CA ASP A 59 -9.80 65.06 12.68
C ASP A 59 -10.31 65.88 11.48
N GLY A 60 -11.52 65.58 10.98
CA GLY A 60 -12.16 66.25 9.85
C GLY A 60 -11.67 65.78 8.48
N LYS A 61 -10.82 64.76 8.40
CA LYS A 61 -10.31 64.23 7.13
C LYS A 61 -11.12 63.02 6.68
N LEU A 62 -11.07 62.76 5.37
CA LEU A 62 -11.65 61.56 4.78
C LEU A 62 -10.61 60.44 4.71
N TYR A 63 -11.08 59.20 4.84
CA TYR A 63 -10.29 57.98 4.84
C TYR A 63 -10.94 56.90 3.98
N TYR A 64 -10.13 55.97 3.49
CA TYR A 64 -10.60 54.71 2.92
C TYR A 64 -10.95 53.72 4.03
N ALA A 65 -11.82 52.75 3.73
CA ALA A 65 -12.12 51.65 4.65
C ALA A 65 -10.93 50.73 4.95
N THR A 66 -9.85 50.85 4.17
CA THR A 66 -8.59 50.13 4.35
C THR A 66 -7.54 50.92 5.14
N ASP A 67 -7.81 52.19 5.47
CA ASP A 67 -6.91 53.00 6.28
C ASP A 67 -7.05 52.63 7.77
N ASN A 68 -6.06 53.02 8.59
CA ASN A 68 -6.07 52.82 10.05
C ASN A 68 -7.04 53.80 10.74
N ILE A 69 -8.34 53.65 10.46
CA ILE A 69 -9.45 54.38 11.08
C ILE A 69 -10.37 53.40 11.79
N TYR A 70 -10.89 53.79 12.95
CA TYR A 70 -11.58 52.88 13.88
C TYR A 70 -12.92 53.43 14.36
N LEU A 71 -13.84 52.55 14.71
CA LEU A 71 -14.99 52.94 15.54
C LEU A 71 -14.54 53.08 17.00
N GLU A 72 -14.97 54.15 17.67
CA GLU A 72 -14.60 54.37 19.07
C GLU A 72 -15.39 53.42 19.99
N ASN A 73 -14.67 52.73 20.86
CA ASN A 73 -15.23 51.99 21.98
C ASN A 73 -15.04 52.80 23.26
N THR A 74 -16.13 53.21 23.89
CA THR A 74 -16.08 54.04 25.11
C THR A 74 -15.63 53.26 26.34
N GLN A 75 -15.63 51.93 26.29
CA GLN A 75 -15.22 51.05 27.40
C GLN A 75 -13.74 50.67 27.34
N TYR A 76 -13.06 50.93 26.23
CA TYR A 76 -11.66 50.58 26.04
C TYR A 76 -10.83 51.80 25.62
N LYS A 77 -9.71 52.03 26.31
CA LYS A 77 -8.77 53.10 25.97
C LYS A 77 -7.48 52.46 25.44
N PRO A 78 -7.06 52.74 24.19
CA PRO A 78 -5.85 52.13 23.64
C PRO A 78 -4.60 52.65 24.34
N GLU A 79 -3.67 51.74 24.58
CA GLU A 79 -2.37 51.99 25.21
C GLU A 79 -1.24 51.99 24.19
N ASN A 80 -1.34 51.15 23.14
CA ASN A 80 -0.23 50.94 22.19
C ASN A 80 -0.35 51.85 20.97
N LEU A 81 -1.56 51.98 20.43
CA LEU A 81 -1.82 52.84 19.28
C LEU A 81 -1.80 54.31 19.70
N LYS A 82 -0.70 55.01 19.40
CA LYS A 82 -0.56 56.45 19.66
C LYS A 82 -1.46 57.23 18.70
N SER A 83 -2.42 57.97 19.26
CA SER A 83 -3.34 58.85 18.52
C SER A 83 -4.23 58.11 17.49
N PRO A 84 -5.11 57.19 17.93
CA PRO A 84 -6.09 56.53 17.07
C PRO A 84 -6.96 57.56 16.33
N ILE A 85 -7.20 57.31 15.04
CA ILE A 85 -8.17 58.09 14.26
C ILE A 85 -9.52 57.39 14.37
N TYR A 86 -10.49 58.08 14.97
CA TYR A 86 -11.85 57.56 15.11
C TYR A 86 -12.80 58.12 14.07
N VAL A 87 -13.77 57.31 13.64
CA VAL A 87 -14.87 57.75 12.79
C VAL A 87 -15.71 58.81 13.53
N ASN A 88 -16.03 59.90 12.83
CA ASN A 88 -16.91 60.93 13.32
C ASN A 88 -18.38 60.59 13.06
N LEU A 89 -18.96 59.79 13.96
CA LEU A 89 -20.42 59.60 14.05
C LEU A 89 -20.95 60.62 15.06
N SER A 90 -21.91 61.45 14.66
CA SER A 90 -22.52 62.50 15.50
C SER A 90 -22.91 61.99 16.89
N ASN A 91 -22.73 62.82 17.93
CA ASN A 91 -22.91 62.46 19.37
C ASN A 91 -24.32 61.98 19.79
N SER A 92 -25.33 61.99 18.92
CA SER A 92 -26.66 61.48 19.24
C SER A 92 -26.70 59.96 19.15
N SER A 93 -26.86 59.25 20.28
CA SER A 93 -27.11 57.80 20.31
C SER A 93 -28.49 57.47 19.68
N SER A 94 -28.53 57.33 18.36
CA SER A 94 -29.74 57.01 17.59
C SER A 94 -29.62 55.65 16.91
N SER A 95 -30.76 55.04 16.57
CA SER A 95 -30.82 53.81 15.75
C SER A 95 -30.10 53.97 14.39
N GLN A 96 -29.97 55.19 13.90
CA GLN A 96 -29.22 55.52 12.68
C GLN A 96 -27.71 55.37 12.87
N ASN A 97 -27.16 55.70 14.05
CA ASN A 97 -25.75 55.45 14.35
C ASN A 97 -25.43 53.95 14.36
N GLU A 98 -26.36 53.12 14.85
CA GLU A 98 -26.19 51.67 14.86
C GLU A 98 -26.15 51.08 13.45
N ALA A 99 -27.04 51.53 12.56
CA ALA A 99 -27.04 51.11 11.16
C ALA A 99 -25.77 51.58 10.42
N ALA A 100 -25.31 52.80 10.68
CA ALA A 100 -24.06 53.32 10.14
C ALA A 100 -22.84 52.51 10.64
N LYS A 101 -22.76 52.17 11.93
CA LYS A 101 -21.71 51.32 12.49
C LYS A 101 -21.65 49.96 11.79
N LYS A 102 -22.79 49.26 11.67
CA LYS A 102 -22.88 47.95 11.00
C LYS A 102 -22.42 48.02 9.54
N PHE A 103 -22.72 49.11 8.84
CA PHE A 103 -22.24 49.32 7.48
C PHE A 103 -20.71 49.50 7.44
N LEU A 104 -20.14 50.31 8.33
CA LEU A 104 -18.70 50.53 8.40
C LEU A 104 -17.92 49.26 8.79
N GLU A 105 -18.45 48.47 9.72
CA GLU A 105 -17.93 47.14 10.06
C GLU A 105 -17.98 46.20 8.84
N MET A 106 -19.09 46.21 8.09
CA MET A 106 -19.22 45.46 6.85
C MET A 106 -18.15 45.87 5.84
N LEU A 107 -17.74 47.14 5.77
CA LEU A 107 -16.64 47.59 4.92
C LEU A 107 -15.26 47.14 5.42
N GLY A 108 -15.12 46.83 6.71
CA GLY A 108 -13.88 46.37 7.34
C GLY A 108 -13.28 47.35 8.35
N VAL A 109 -13.98 48.44 8.69
CA VAL A 109 -13.60 49.35 9.76
C VAL A 109 -13.81 48.63 11.08
N LYS A 110 -12.75 48.47 11.87
CA LYS A 110 -12.81 47.75 13.15
C LYS A 110 -13.20 48.69 14.28
N GLU A 111 -13.97 48.20 15.24
CA GLU A 111 -14.13 48.88 16.53
C GLU A 111 -12.87 48.70 17.39
N MET A 112 -12.48 49.75 18.12
CA MET A 112 -11.29 49.71 18.96
C MET A 112 -11.49 48.72 20.12
N SER A 113 -10.57 47.77 20.24
CA SER A 113 -10.57 46.75 21.28
C SER A 113 -9.12 46.43 21.69
N ALA A 114 -8.96 45.67 22.77
CA ALA A 114 -7.65 45.15 23.18
C ALA A 114 -6.96 44.41 22.03
N GLU A 115 -7.70 43.58 21.28
CA GLU A 115 -7.19 42.89 20.08
C GLU A 115 -6.64 43.88 19.05
N VAL A 116 -7.43 44.88 18.65
CA VAL A 116 -7.06 45.84 17.62
C VAL A 116 -5.85 46.68 18.03
N ASP A 117 -5.77 47.06 19.30
CA ASP A 117 -4.67 47.83 19.86
C ASP A 117 -3.36 47.02 19.89
N ILE A 118 -3.40 45.76 20.35
CA ILE A 118 -2.23 44.86 20.36
C ILE A 118 -1.79 44.55 18.91
N MET A 119 -2.72 44.27 18.01
CA MET A 119 -2.44 44.00 16.59
C MET A 119 -1.77 45.18 15.88
N SER A 120 -2.09 46.41 16.30
CA SER A 120 -1.47 47.62 15.75
C SER A 120 -0.01 47.79 16.20
N ASP A 121 0.37 47.25 17.36
CA ASP A 121 1.77 47.23 17.79
C ASP A 121 2.61 46.15 17.08
N ILE A 122 1.97 45.02 16.76
CA ILE A 122 2.60 43.90 16.05
C ILE A 122 2.84 44.24 14.57
N SER A 123 1.91 44.95 13.92
CA SER A 123 1.95 45.24 12.48
C SER A 123 2.86 46.45 12.15
N GLY A 124 3.90 46.22 11.34
CA GLY A 124 4.71 47.30 10.73
C GLY A 124 6.12 47.52 11.27
N LYS A 125 6.59 46.74 12.25
CA LYS A 125 7.98 46.81 12.74
C LYS A 125 8.84 45.65 12.19
N GLN A 126 9.84 45.95 11.36
CA GLN A 126 10.75 44.94 10.78
C GLN A 126 11.80 44.41 11.79
N ASN A 127 12.18 45.22 12.78
CA ASN A 127 13.07 44.85 13.89
C ASN A 127 12.37 45.21 15.20
N VAL A 128 11.79 44.22 15.88
CA VAL A 128 11.15 44.42 17.20
C VAL A 128 12.09 43.88 18.27
N ASP A 129 12.26 44.64 19.34
CA ASP A 129 13.03 44.25 20.53
C ASP A 129 12.40 43.02 21.19
N LYS A 130 13.22 42.16 21.82
CA LYS A 130 12.74 40.97 22.56
C LYS A 130 11.73 41.36 23.65
N ASP A 131 11.96 42.50 24.31
CA ASP A 131 11.13 42.98 25.41
C ASP A 131 9.73 43.38 24.93
N ASP A 132 9.61 43.98 23.74
CA ASP A 132 8.33 44.30 23.11
C ASP A 132 7.53 43.02 22.78
N VAL A 133 8.20 41.94 22.38
CA VAL A 133 7.53 40.65 22.12
C VAL A 133 6.97 40.07 23.40
N ILE A 134 7.75 40.12 24.49
CA ILE A 134 7.32 39.66 25.81
C ILE A 134 6.13 40.47 26.31
N LEU A 135 6.16 41.80 26.18
CA LEU A 135 5.05 42.67 26.57
C LEU A 135 3.78 42.39 25.77
N THR A 136 3.91 42.16 24.46
CA THR A 136 2.79 41.76 23.60
C THR A 136 2.17 40.45 24.11
N LEU A 137 3.02 39.45 24.36
CA LEU A 137 2.60 38.13 24.82
C LEU A 137 1.92 38.18 26.20
N MET A 138 2.41 38.99 27.14
CA MET A 138 1.77 39.21 28.45
C MET A 138 0.33 39.71 28.30
N LYS A 139 0.08 40.64 27.36
CA LYS A 139 -1.27 41.14 27.09
C LYS A 139 -2.18 40.06 26.49
N VAL A 140 -1.65 39.25 25.56
CA VAL A 140 -2.39 38.10 24.99
C VAL A 140 -2.71 37.05 26.07
N MET A 141 -1.79 36.80 27.01
CA MET A 141 -2.03 35.94 28.16
C MET A 141 -3.15 36.48 29.05
N GLN A 142 -3.12 37.77 29.40
CA GLN A 142 -4.18 38.41 30.18
C GLN A 142 -5.55 38.32 29.50
N MET A 143 -5.62 38.51 28.18
CA MET A 143 -6.86 38.31 27.41
C MET A 143 -7.36 36.86 27.48
N ASN A 144 -6.47 35.88 27.30
CA ASN A 144 -6.84 34.47 27.39
C ASN A 144 -7.32 34.07 28.80
N ASP A 145 -6.67 34.60 29.84
CA ASP A 145 -7.01 34.35 31.24
C ASP A 145 -8.34 35.02 31.62
N ALA A 146 -8.70 36.14 30.98
CA ALA A 146 -10.01 36.77 31.07
C ALA A 146 -11.11 36.02 30.27
N GLY A 147 -10.76 34.98 29.52
CA GLY A 147 -11.69 34.19 28.70
C GLY A 147 -12.03 34.81 27.34
N GLU A 148 -11.23 35.77 26.87
CA GLU A 148 -11.38 36.37 25.54
C GLU A 148 -10.84 35.45 24.43
N ASP A 149 -11.36 35.60 23.20
CA ASP A 149 -10.89 34.82 22.05
C ASP A 149 -9.56 35.38 21.51
N ILE A 150 -8.51 34.56 21.56
CA ILE A 150 -7.17 34.91 21.06
C ILE A 150 -6.91 34.44 19.62
N ASN A 151 -7.88 33.83 18.93
CA ASN A 151 -7.68 33.29 17.57
C ASN A 151 -7.19 34.32 16.55
N ALA A 152 -7.47 35.60 16.75
CA ALA A 152 -6.96 36.69 15.90
C ALA A 152 -5.42 36.71 15.81
N PHE A 153 -4.73 36.23 16.85
CA PHE A 153 -3.27 36.20 16.94
C PHE A 153 -2.62 34.97 16.32
N LYS A 154 -3.40 33.99 15.84
CA LYS A 154 -2.90 32.70 15.35
C LYS A 154 -1.83 32.79 14.25
N ASN A 155 -1.96 33.80 13.37
CA ASN A 155 -1.04 34.04 12.27
C ASN A 155 -0.04 35.17 12.55
N GLN A 156 0.06 35.61 13.81
CA GLN A 156 0.95 36.68 14.21
C GLN A 156 2.23 36.15 14.82
N ALA A 157 3.35 36.76 14.45
CA ALA A 157 4.68 36.38 14.92
C ALA A 157 4.98 36.99 16.31
N ILE A 158 4.27 36.50 17.32
CA ILE A 158 4.32 36.99 18.72
C ILE A 158 5.18 36.12 19.63
N PHE A 159 5.89 35.14 19.09
CA PHE A 159 6.83 34.28 19.82
C PHE A 159 8.26 34.47 19.31
N LEU A 160 9.23 34.05 20.11
CA LEU A 160 10.65 34.09 19.86
C LEU A 160 11.16 32.66 19.71
N GLY A 161 11.78 32.37 18.57
CA GLY A 161 12.29 31.04 18.26
C GLY A 161 13.61 31.09 17.49
N ARG A 162 14.28 29.94 17.46
CA ARG A 162 15.49 29.69 16.66
C ARG A 162 15.24 28.58 15.67
N THR A 163 16.04 28.52 14.62
CA THR A 163 15.95 27.43 13.62
C THR A 163 16.41 26.09 14.20
N PHE A 164 15.98 24.96 13.61
CA PHE A 164 16.43 23.62 14.04
C PHE A 164 17.95 23.41 13.96
N SER A 165 18.62 24.07 13.02
CA SER A 165 20.07 24.02 12.86
C SER A 165 20.83 24.93 13.83
N ASP A 166 20.11 25.80 14.54
CA ASP A 166 20.63 26.86 15.40
C ASP A 166 21.71 27.70 14.70
N ASP A 167 21.26 28.62 13.86
CA ASP A 167 22.11 29.60 13.19
C ASP A 167 22.56 30.77 14.10
N GLY A 168 22.33 30.65 15.42
CA GLY A 168 22.65 31.67 16.42
C GLY A 168 21.80 32.94 16.31
N LYS A 169 20.71 32.89 15.53
CA LYS A 169 19.81 34.02 15.31
C LYS A 169 18.47 33.79 15.98
N LEU A 170 17.93 34.89 16.49
CA LEU A 170 16.61 34.94 17.10
C LEU A 170 15.59 35.44 16.07
N TYR A 171 14.47 34.73 15.94
CA TYR A 171 13.41 35.03 15.00
C TYR A 171 12.10 35.29 15.74
N ARG A 172 11.30 36.22 15.20
CA ARG A 172 9.87 36.29 15.51
C ARG A 172 9.14 35.21 14.73
N VAL A 173 8.36 34.40 15.43
CA VAL A 173 7.71 33.21 14.87
C VAL A 173 6.26 33.16 15.30
N THR A 174 5.42 32.56 14.46
CA THR A 174 4.07 32.19 14.86
C THR A 174 4.11 30.95 15.75
N ALA A 175 3.09 30.73 16.59
CA ALA A 175 3.03 29.51 17.39
C ALA A 175 3.01 28.27 16.47
N ALA A 176 2.22 28.31 15.40
CA ALA A 176 2.00 27.19 14.48
C ALA A 176 3.28 26.64 13.81
N GLU A 177 4.28 27.51 13.58
CA GLU A 177 5.57 27.17 12.95
C GLU A 177 6.63 26.72 13.96
N CYS A 178 6.31 26.70 15.25
CA CYS A 178 7.26 26.55 16.35
C CYS A 178 6.96 25.33 17.22
N CYS A 179 8.03 24.63 17.60
CA CYS A 179 8.03 23.57 18.62
C CYS A 179 8.38 24.13 19.99
N TYR A 180 7.80 23.55 21.04
CA TYR A 180 8.02 23.97 22.42
C TYR A 180 9.45 23.66 22.92
N THR A 181 10.01 22.52 22.52
CA THR A 181 11.39 22.10 22.82
C THR A 181 12.04 21.36 21.65
N ASP A 182 13.35 21.10 21.74
CA ASP A 182 14.09 20.29 20.75
C ASP A 182 13.59 18.83 20.71
N GLU A 183 13.14 18.28 21.84
CA GLU A 183 12.58 16.94 21.92
C GLU A 183 11.24 16.84 21.18
N VAL A 184 10.42 17.88 21.26
CA VAL A 184 9.21 17.96 20.42
C VAL A 184 9.60 18.15 18.96
N ALA A 185 10.60 19.00 18.67
CA ALA A 185 11.06 19.28 17.31
C ALA A 185 11.50 18.02 16.55
N PHE A 186 12.01 17.00 17.24
CA PHE A 186 12.31 15.69 16.65
C PHE A 186 11.12 15.14 15.83
N PHE A 187 9.89 15.29 16.34
CA PHE A 187 8.66 14.82 15.70
C PHE A 187 8.13 15.75 14.60
N TYR A 188 8.91 16.77 14.19
CA TYR A 188 8.53 17.73 13.15
C TYR A 188 9.66 18.08 12.18
N LYS A 189 10.87 17.51 12.31
CA LYS A 189 12.05 17.88 11.50
C LYS A 189 11.85 17.86 9.97
N ASN A 190 10.96 16.99 9.46
CA ASN A 190 10.66 16.91 8.02
C ASN A 190 9.39 17.66 7.62
N ASN A 191 8.79 18.42 8.54
CA ASN A 191 7.61 19.22 8.26
C ASN A 191 8.03 20.59 7.72
N ALA A 192 7.70 20.87 6.46
CA ALA A 192 8.06 22.12 5.81
C ALA A 192 7.46 23.38 6.46
N LEU A 193 6.40 23.23 7.27
CA LEU A 193 5.70 24.32 7.95
C LEU A 193 6.22 24.56 9.37
N VAL A 194 6.94 23.63 9.98
CA VAL A 194 7.44 23.77 11.35
C VAL A 194 8.96 23.84 11.28
N LYS A 195 9.52 25.02 11.54
CA LYS A 195 10.94 25.33 11.27
C LYS A 195 11.70 25.79 12.51
N TYR A 196 10.98 26.10 13.58
CA TYR A 196 11.55 26.79 14.74
C TYR A 196 11.35 26.01 16.04
N VAL A 197 12.23 26.28 17.00
CA VAL A 197 12.11 25.87 18.40
C VAL A 197 12.04 27.12 19.26
N LEU A 198 11.15 27.11 20.23
CA LEU A 198 10.93 28.23 21.15
C LEU A 198 12.20 28.49 21.99
N CYS A 199 12.66 29.73 22.03
CA CYS A 199 13.82 30.15 22.84
C CYS A 199 13.38 30.46 24.28
N ARG A 200 13.20 29.39 25.07
CA ARG A 200 12.64 29.45 26.43
C ARG A 200 13.43 30.35 27.38
N GLU A 201 14.73 30.49 27.17
CA GLU A 201 15.63 31.36 27.91
C GLU A 201 15.21 32.84 27.89
N HIS A 202 14.48 33.28 26.87
CA HIS A 202 13.95 34.64 26.78
C HIS A 202 12.65 34.85 27.55
N TYR A 203 12.04 33.77 28.05
CA TYR A 203 10.76 33.80 28.77
C TYR A 203 10.93 33.59 30.28
N SER A 204 12.15 33.70 30.81
CA SER A 204 12.44 33.57 32.24
C SER A 204 11.80 34.65 33.12
N VAL A 205 11.17 35.67 32.50
CA VAL A 205 10.38 36.69 33.19
C VAL A 205 9.11 36.10 33.82
N PHE A 206 8.58 35.01 33.27
CA PHE A 206 7.47 34.26 33.86
C PHE A 206 8.03 33.37 34.96
N THR A 207 7.89 33.80 36.20
CA THR A 207 8.54 33.16 37.35
C THR A 207 7.58 32.29 38.15
N THR A 208 6.28 32.54 38.04
CA THR A 208 5.25 31.77 38.73
C THR A 208 4.76 30.59 37.89
N GLU A 209 4.27 29.55 38.56
CA GLU A 209 3.70 28.37 37.89
C GLU A 209 2.45 28.74 37.08
N GLU A 210 1.61 29.65 37.60
CA GLU A 210 0.40 30.14 36.93
C GLU A 210 0.72 30.88 35.63
N GLU A 211 1.71 31.77 35.63
CA GLU A 211 2.15 32.48 34.41
C GLU A 211 2.67 31.50 33.36
N MET A 212 3.46 30.51 33.77
CA MET A 212 3.98 29.49 32.85
C MET A 212 2.88 28.59 32.30
N GLN A 213 1.86 28.25 33.09
CA GLN A 213 0.69 27.51 32.62
C GLN A 213 -0.11 28.33 31.60
N SER A 214 -0.37 29.62 31.88
CA SER A 214 -1.04 30.53 30.95
C SER A 214 -0.26 30.67 29.64
N PHE A 215 1.07 30.86 29.71
CA PHE A 215 1.95 30.92 28.54
C PHE A 215 1.86 29.65 27.68
N ASN A 216 1.99 28.47 28.32
CA ASN A 216 1.93 27.18 27.62
C ASN A 216 0.57 26.96 26.95
N LYS A 217 -0.51 27.37 27.64
CA LYS A 217 -1.87 27.30 27.12
C LYS A 217 -2.03 28.20 25.90
N VAL A 218 -1.63 29.47 25.98
CA VAL A 218 -1.66 30.41 24.84
C VAL A 218 -0.85 29.88 23.67
N PHE A 219 0.36 29.37 23.91
CA PHE A 219 1.21 28.79 22.86
C PHE A 219 0.50 27.60 22.17
N ALA A 220 -0.10 26.69 22.95
CA ALA A 220 -0.83 25.54 22.43
C ALA A 220 -2.12 25.94 21.67
N ASP A 221 -2.93 26.84 22.22
CA ASP A 221 -4.19 27.32 21.65
C ASP A 221 -3.97 28.02 20.29
N LEU A 222 -2.87 28.76 20.16
CA LEU A 222 -2.45 29.39 18.91
C LEU A 222 -1.79 28.41 17.92
N GLY A 223 -1.65 27.12 18.28
CA GLY A 223 -1.22 26.04 17.39
C GLY A 223 0.23 25.59 17.54
N GLY A 224 0.91 26.04 18.59
CA GLY A 224 2.25 25.59 18.99
C GLY A 224 2.36 24.08 19.16
N LYS A 225 3.51 23.50 18.78
CA LYS A 225 3.73 22.06 18.93
C LYS A 225 4.28 21.78 20.32
N ILE A 226 3.46 21.20 21.18
CA ILE A 226 3.83 20.81 22.56
C ILE A 226 4.15 19.31 22.69
N GLY A 227 3.87 18.51 21.68
CA GLY A 227 4.10 17.07 21.68
C GLY A 227 4.03 16.45 20.28
N PRO A 228 4.27 15.13 20.16
CA PRO A 228 4.10 14.40 18.92
C PRO A 228 2.65 14.45 18.45
N LYS A 229 2.45 14.30 17.14
CA LYS A 229 1.10 14.24 16.55
C LYS A 229 1.09 13.27 15.38
N ILE A 230 0.26 12.23 15.49
CA ILE A 230 -0.08 11.38 14.36
C ILE A 230 -0.92 12.20 13.37
N TYR A 231 -0.56 12.14 12.09
CA TYR A 231 -1.28 12.84 11.03
C TYR A 231 -1.71 11.86 9.94
N SER A 232 -2.85 12.15 9.32
CA SER A 232 -3.32 11.44 8.14
C SER A 232 -2.47 11.82 6.93
N CYS A 233 -2.11 10.82 6.14
CA CYS A 233 -1.34 10.99 4.91
C CYS A 233 -1.80 9.98 3.87
N GLN A 234 -1.31 10.14 2.64
CA GLN A 234 -1.61 9.21 1.57
C GLN A 234 -0.70 7.98 1.68
N LEU A 235 -1.28 6.80 1.53
CA LEU A 235 -0.51 5.56 1.41
C LEU A 235 0.27 5.57 0.09
N THR A 236 1.60 5.46 0.15
CA THR A 236 2.49 5.51 -1.01
C THR A 236 3.39 4.27 -1.09
N ALA A 237 4.06 4.09 -2.23
CA ALA A 237 5.06 3.04 -2.42
C ALA A 237 6.25 3.10 -1.46
N ALA A 238 6.42 4.20 -0.70
CA ALA A 238 7.42 4.29 0.36
C ALA A 238 7.02 3.50 1.62
N HIS A 239 5.76 3.09 1.77
CA HIS A 239 5.31 2.30 2.91
C HIS A 239 5.95 0.90 2.89
N PRO A 240 6.54 0.41 4.00
CA PRO A 240 7.27 -0.87 4.02
C PRO A 240 6.45 -2.10 3.59
N LEU A 241 5.14 -2.08 3.86
CA LEU A 241 4.20 -3.14 3.46
C LEU A 241 3.48 -2.87 2.13
N TYR A 242 3.82 -1.81 1.39
CA TYR A 242 3.09 -1.45 0.16
C TYR A 242 3.09 -2.56 -0.90
N ASN A 243 4.19 -3.30 -1.01
CA ASN A 243 4.34 -4.38 -1.99
C ASN A 243 3.45 -5.60 -1.72
N GLN A 244 2.81 -5.67 -0.55
CA GLN A 244 1.85 -6.73 -0.22
C GLN A 244 0.45 -6.44 -0.76
N LEU A 245 0.19 -5.19 -1.18
CA LEU A 245 -1.11 -4.74 -1.63
C LEU A 245 -1.36 -5.09 -3.09
N ASN A 246 -2.61 -5.43 -3.43
CA ASN A 246 -2.97 -5.70 -4.82
C ASN A 246 -3.21 -4.40 -5.61
N THR A 247 -2.13 -3.84 -6.15
CA THR A 247 -2.17 -2.57 -6.90
C THR A 247 -2.63 -2.71 -8.36
N ASP A 248 -3.02 -3.92 -8.80
CA ASP A 248 -3.45 -4.15 -10.18
C ASP A 248 -4.77 -3.45 -10.49
N ARG A 249 -4.81 -2.79 -11.65
CA ARG A 249 -5.99 -2.08 -12.18
C ARG A 249 -6.44 -0.95 -11.24
N GLU A 250 -5.49 -0.29 -10.60
CA GLU A 250 -5.76 0.91 -9.82
C GLU A 250 -6.42 1.98 -10.69
N ARG A 251 -7.45 2.63 -10.16
CA ARG A 251 -8.12 3.76 -10.80
C ARG A 251 -8.08 4.98 -9.90
N TYR A 252 -7.59 6.09 -10.45
CA TYR A 252 -7.43 7.35 -9.70
C TYR A 252 -8.73 7.84 -9.04
N ASP A 253 -9.87 7.67 -9.72
CA ASP A 253 -11.18 8.19 -9.30
C ASP A 253 -11.85 7.42 -8.16
N SER A 254 -11.44 6.17 -7.92
CA SER A 254 -12.13 5.24 -7.00
C SER A 254 -11.18 4.51 -6.05
N CYS A 255 -9.88 4.78 -6.15
CA CYS A 255 -8.88 4.24 -5.25
C CYS A 255 -8.99 4.84 -3.84
N ILE A 256 -8.66 4.03 -2.83
CA ILE A 256 -8.48 4.47 -1.45
C ILE A 256 -7.00 4.25 -1.11
N LYS A 257 -6.35 5.28 -0.56
CA LYS A 257 -4.95 5.28 -0.14
C LYS A 257 -4.81 6.06 1.17
N GLU A 258 -5.34 5.54 2.25
CA GLU A 258 -5.33 6.18 3.56
C GLU A 258 -4.23 5.59 4.43
N ASP A 259 -3.40 6.44 5.02
CA ASP A 259 -2.35 6.04 5.97
C ASP A 259 -2.25 7.05 7.12
N TYR A 260 -1.59 6.63 8.19
CA TYR A 260 -1.27 7.45 9.35
C TYR A 260 0.22 7.35 9.65
N SER A 261 0.84 8.51 9.86
CA SER A 261 2.27 8.59 10.11
C SER A 261 2.59 9.54 11.25
N LEU A 262 3.81 9.39 11.76
CA LEU A 262 4.41 10.25 12.76
C LEU A 262 5.81 10.59 12.26
N THR A 263 6.09 11.89 12.08
CA THR A 263 7.38 12.32 11.55
C THR A 263 8.51 11.86 12.46
N GLY A 264 9.57 11.31 11.87
CA GLY A 264 10.76 10.90 12.61
C GLY A 264 10.64 9.56 13.33
N VAL A 265 9.48 8.88 13.30
CA VAL A 265 9.26 7.63 14.04
C VAL A 265 10.29 6.54 13.70
N GLN A 266 10.71 6.42 12.45
CA GLN A 266 11.73 5.46 11.99
C GLN A 266 13.14 5.74 12.55
N PHE A 267 13.38 6.97 13.01
CA PHE A 267 14.68 7.42 13.52
C PHE A 267 14.76 7.40 15.06
N LEU A 268 13.72 6.94 15.76
CA LEU A 268 13.74 6.82 17.23
C LEU A 268 14.92 5.94 17.71
N GLN A 269 15.19 4.84 17.01
CA GLN A 269 16.32 3.93 17.31
C GLN A 269 17.70 4.57 17.10
N SER A 270 17.77 5.71 16.41
CA SER A 270 19.02 6.42 16.12
C SER A 270 19.33 7.49 17.17
N ILE A 271 18.42 7.74 18.11
CA ILE A 271 18.62 8.71 19.19
C ILE A 271 19.50 8.07 20.27
N PRO A 272 20.54 8.77 20.78
CA PRO A 272 21.28 8.31 21.95
C PRO A 272 20.35 8.03 23.14
N GLU A 273 20.61 6.96 23.90
CA GLU A 273 19.74 6.50 25.01
C GLU A 273 19.39 7.62 26.00
N GLU A 274 20.36 8.48 26.32
CA GLU A 274 20.20 9.64 27.22
C GLU A 274 19.11 10.61 26.78
N LYS A 275 18.97 10.82 25.46
CA LYS A 275 17.95 11.72 24.89
C LYS A 275 16.64 10.98 24.66
N LEU A 276 16.71 9.71 24.23
CA LEU A 276 15.57 8.88 23.86
C LEU A 276 14.51 8.80 24.96
N TYR A 277 14.91 8.85 26.23
CA TYR A 277 13.98 8.87 27.36
C TYR A 277 12.91 9.97 27.24
N ILE A 278 13.31 11.21 26.93
CA ILE A 278 12.37 12.34 26.88
C ILE A 278 11.44 12.21 25.67
N GLN A 279 11.96 11.85 24.49
CA GLN A 279 11.09 11.64 23.32
C GLN A 279 10.15 10.44 23.50
N SER A 280 10.64 9.36 24.10
CA SER A 280 9.85 8.18 24.44
C SER A 280 8.70 8.55 25.39
N LYS A 281 8.98 9.33 26.43
CA LYS A 281 7.97 9.78 27.39
C LYS A 281 6.91 10.67 26.72
N LEU A 282 7.32 11.66 25.92
CA LEU A 282 6.40 12.50 25.15
C LEU A 282 5.51 11.68 24.19
N LEU A 283 6.09 10.67 23.55
CA LEU A 283 5.35 9.76 22.67
C LEU A 283 4.40 8.86 23.45
N TRP A 284 4.85 8.31 24.57
CA TRP A 284 4.04 7.46 25.43
C TRP A 284 2.79 8.19 25.92
N ASP A 285 2.96 9.39 26.48
CA ASP A 285 1.85 10.18 27.02
C ASP A 285 0.82 10.51 25.93
N TYR A 286 1.29 10.88 24.75
CA TYR A 286 0.44 11.10 23.60
C TYR A 286 -0.35 9.84 23.17
N LEU A 287 0.30 8.68 23.14
CA LEU A 287 -0.33 7.42 22.71
C LEU A 287 -1.28 6.83 23.77
N VAL A 288 -1.05 7.11 25.05
CA VAL A 288 -1.99 6.77 26.13
C VAL A 288 -3.28 7.58 25.98
N GLU A 289 -3.17 8.85 25.61
CA GLU A 289 -4.31 9.74 25.41
C GLU A 289 -4.99 9.59 24.04
N ASP A 290 -4.37 8.92 23.08
CA ASP A 290 -4.92 8.75 21.73
C ASP A 290 -6.19 7.88 21.72
N LYS A 291 -7.33 8.53 21.46
CA LYS A 291 -8.64 7.89 21.41
C LYS A 291 -9.02 7.39 20.00
N ASN A 292 -8.16 7.57 19.00
CA ASN A 292 -8.49 7.15 17.64
C ASN A 292 -8.24 5.64 17.44
N PHE A 293 -9.33 4.90 17.22
CA PHE A 293 -9.31 3.47 16.99
C PHE A 293 -8.57 3.05 15.71
N TYR A 294 -8.40 3.94 14.73
CA TYR A 294 -7.94 3.60 13.38
C TYR A 294 -6.51 4.05 13.07
N HIS A 295 -5.84 4.81 13.96
CA HIS A 295 -4.49 5.29 13.69
C HIS A 295 -3.46 4.17 13.44
N HIS A 296 -3.74 2.95 13.87
CA HIS A 296 -2.88 1.79 13.63
C HIS A 296 -3.10 1.10 12.27
N ILE A 297 -4.12 1.49 11.50
CA ILE A 297 -4.52 0.83 10.25
C ILE A 297 -4.35 1.79 9.07
N ALA A 298 -3.60 1.37 8.06
CA ALA A 298 -3.65 1.91 6.71
C ALA A 298 -4.67 1.13 5.87
N LYS A 299 -5.39 1.85 5.00
CA LYS A 299 -6.41 1.27 4.12
C LYS A 299 -6.05 1.49 2.66
N TYR A 300 -6.14 0.41 1.89
CA TYR A 300 -5.92 0.44 0.45
C TYR A 300 -7.09 -0.20 -0.30
N ARG A 301 -7.46 0.40 -1.43
CA ARG A 301 -8.38 -0.22 -2.39
C ARG A 301 -8.04 0.27 -3.78
N ALA A 302 -7.72 -0.63 -4.72
CA ALA A 302 -7.32 -0.23 -6.06
C ALA A 302 -8.45 0.45 -6.87
N ASN A 303 -9.70 -0.02 -6.75
CA ASN A 303 -10.88 0.58 -7.39
C ASN A 303 -12.18 0.13 -6.70
N GLY A 304 -13.32 0.72 -7.08
CA GLY A 304 -14.62 0.44 -6.45
C GLY A 304 -15.12 -1.01 -6.54
N SER A 305 -14.55 -1.86 -7.39
CA SER A 305 -14.90 -3.28 -7.51
C SER A 305 -14.02 -4.22 -6.68
N ARG A 306 -12.97 -3.68 -6.03
CA ARG A 306 -12.04 -4.44 -5.19
C ARG A 306 -12.40 -4.31 -3.71
N ASN A 307 -12.02 -5.32 -2.92
CA ASN A 307 -12.13 -5.26 -1.47
C ASN A 307 -11.11 -4.24 -0.91
N THR A 308 -11.47 -3.65 0.23
CA THR A 308 -10.54 -2.79 0.98
C THR A 308 -9.57 -3.67 1.76
N GLU A 309 -8.29 -3.56 1.43
CA GLU A 309 -7.18 -4.16 2.14
C GLU A 309 -6.78 -3.30 3.34
N GLN A 310 -6.38 -3.93 4.43
CA GLN A 310 -5.92 -3.27 5.65
C GLN A 310 -4.54 -3.81 6.02
N ILE A 311 -3.62 -2.89 6.28
CA ILE A 311 -2.26 -3.17 6.73
C ILE A 311 -1.95 -2.29 7.94
N ASP A 312 -0.86 -2.58 8.67
CA ASP A 312 -0.35 -1.66 9.69
C ASP A 312 -0.11 -0.28 9.04
N SER A 313 -0.54 0.81 9.70
CA SER A 313 -0.17 2.16 9.30
C SER A 313 1.34 2.39 9.42
N THR A 314 1.88 3.42 8.74
CA THR A 314 3.32 3.73 8.83
C THR A 314 3.76 3.86 10.29
N VAL A 315 2.99 4.58 11.12
CA VAL A 315 3.33 4.76 12.54
C VAL A 315 3.27 3.44 13.32
N ALA A 316 2.24 2.61 13.12
CA ALA A 316 2.14 1.32 13.80
C ALA A 316 3.24 0.36 13.37
N TYR A 317 3.54 0.29 12.07
CA TYR A 317 4.60 -0.56 11.52
C TYR A 317 5.93 -0.33 12.24
N TRP A 318 6.35 0.93 12.39
CA TRP A 318 7.62 1.28 13.02
C TRP A 318 7.60 1.08 14.53
N LEU A 319 6.55 1.54 15.23
CA LEU A 319 6.49 1.45 16.69
C LEU A 319 6.42 0.01 17.22
N ARG A 320 5.85 -0.92 16.44
CA ARG A 320 5.87 -2.36 16.77
C ARG A 320 7.28 -2.97 16.73
N ARG A 321 8.19 -2.37 15.95
CA ARG A 321 9.49 -2.96 15.58
C ARG A 321 10.68 -2.30 16.28
N ILE A 322 10.54 -1.06 16.69
CA ILE A 322 11.60 -0.28 17.34
C ILE A 322 11.53 -0.48 18.86
N ALA A 323 12.68 -0.60 19.49
CA ALA A 323 12.79 -0.55 20.94
C ALA A 323 12.77 0.92 21.40
N TRP A 324 11.67 1.36 22.00
CA TRP A 324 11.49 2.76 22.42
C TRP A 324 10.83 2.90 23.78
N ILE A 325 10.32 1.83 24.40
CA ILE A 325 9.68 1.89 25.72
C ILE A 325 10.66 1.39 26.78
N PRO A 326 11.07 2.21 27.77
CA PRO A 326 11.99 1.77 28.80
C PRO A 326 11.30 0.84 29.80
N ASN A 327 11.96 -0.27 30.13
CA ASN A 327 11.55 -1.15 31.23
C ASN A 327 12.07 -0.63 32.59
N LYS A 328 11.72 -1.30 33.69
CA LYS A 328 12.18 -0.95 35.05
C LYS A 328 13.70 -0.81 35.22
N ASN A 329 14.49 -1.50 34.38
CA ASN A 329 15.94 -1.43 34.40
C ASN A 329 16.51 -0.31 33.51
N GLY A 330 15.64 0.50 32.89
CA GLY A 330 16.01 1.58 31.97
C GLY A 330 16.38 1.08 30.55
N ILE A 331 16.19 -0.20 30.25
CA ILE A 331 16.50 -0.77 28.93
C ILE A 331 15.29 -0.55 28.02
N PHE A 332 15.53 0.01 26.83
CA PHE A 332 14.48 0.21 25.84
C PHE A 332 14.06 -1.11 25.19
N CYS A 333 12.76 -1.35 25.17
CA CYS A 333 12.11 -2.55 24.68
C CYS A 333 11.09 -2.20 23.59
N ARG A 334 10.74 -3.19 22.75
CA ARG A 334 9.59 -3.09 21.84
C ARG A 334 8.30 -3.24 22.64
N PRO A 335 7.15 -2.75 22.13
CA PRO A 335 5.87 -2.88 22.82
C PRO A 335 5.54 -4.30 23.28
N CYS A 336 5.79 -5.33 22.45
CA CYS A 336 5.50 -6.72 22.79
C CYS A 336 6.42 -7.33 23.85
N ASP A 337 7.56 -6.70 24.15
CA ASP A 337 8.58 -7.21 25.07
C ASP A 337 8.48 -6.60 26.47
N VAL A 338 7.55 -5.66 26.70
CA VAL A 338 7.35 -4.96 27.97
C VAL A 338 5.89 -5.02 28.39
N THR A 339 5.66 -5.27 29.67
CA THR A 339 4.33 -5.33 30.29
C THR A 339 4.13 -4.11 31.20
N ALA A 340 2.88 -3.81 31.56
CA ALA A 340 2.55 -2.72 32.48
C ALA A 340 3.33 -2.82 33.81
N ASP A 341 3.45 -4.03 34.37
CA ASP A 341 4.19 -4.29 35.61
C ASP A 341 5.71 -4.14 35.48
N ASN A 342 6.24 -4.02 34.26
CA ASN A 342 7.68 -3.86 33.98
C ASN A 342 8.02 -2.50 33.35
N LEU A 343 7.10 -1.53 33.38
CA LEU A 343 7.37 -0.17 32.90
C LEU A 343 8.32 0.59 33.83
N TYR A 344 9.16 1.44 33.23
CA TYR A 344 9.99 2.38 33.98
C TYR A 344 9.13 3.40 34.75
N ASN A 345 9.67 3.92 35.85
CA ASN A 345 8.96 4.91 36.67
C ASN A 345 8.57 6.15 35.85
N GLY A 346 7.30 6.54 35.92
CA GLY A 346 6.73 7.64 35.15
C GLY A 346 6.06 7.21 33.84
N PHE A 347 6.17 5.95 33.40
CA PHE A 347 5.37 5.41 32.30
C PHE A 347 4.15 4.70 32.88
N GLU A 348 3.01 5.39 32.90
CA GLU A 348 1.75 4.83 33.40
C GLU A 348 0.91 4.32 32.24
N PHE A 349 0.39 3.10 32.37
CA PHE A 349 -0.47 2.48 31.37
C PHE A 349 -1.93 2.59 31.79
N ASP A 350 -2.76 3.18 30.93
CA ASP A 350 -4.23 3.12 31.03
C ASP A 350 -4.75 2.01 30.11
N GLU A 351 -5.66 1.16 30.61
CA GLU A 351 -6.34 0.16 29.80
C GLU A 351 -7.13 0.76 28.62
N LYS A 352 -7.46 2.05 28.67
CA LYS A 352 -8.11 2.77 27.57
C LYS A 352 -7.14 3.18 26.46
N ALA A 353 -5.83 2.97 26.60
CA ALA A 353 -4.83 3.23 25.57
C ALA A 353 -4.94 2.24 24.40
N ILE A 354 -5.93 2.46 23.54
CA ILE A 354 -6.30 1.59 22.41
C ILE A 354 -5.12 1.42 21.44
N PHE A 355 -4.41 2.50 21.13
CA PHE A 355 -3.28 2.44 20.20
C PHE A 355 -2.17 1.51 20.71
N LEU A 356 -1.78 1.62 21.98
CA LEU A 356 -0.76 0.77 22.61
C LEU A 356 -1.16 -0.73 22.57
N LYS A 357 -2.43 -1.03 22.84
CA LYS A 357 -2.95 -2.41 22.71
C LYS A 357 -2.90 -2.92 21.27
N ASN A 358 -3.21 -2.06 20.29
CA ASN A 358 -3.21 -2.42 18.88
C ASN A 358 -1.81 -2.69 18.33
N ILE A 359 -0.78 -1.99 18.81
CA ILE A 359 0.62 -2.29 18.48
C ILE A 359 1.21 -3.46 19.30
N GLY A 360 0.40 -4.15 20.09
CA GLY A 360 0.80 -5.37 20.81
C GLY A 360 1.57 -5.12 22.11
N PHE A 361 1.33 -4.01 22.79
CA PHE A 361 1.90 -3.77 24.11
C PHE A 361 1.60 -4.93 25.09
N GLY A 362 2.63 -5.52 25.68
CA GLY A 362 2.53 -6.63 26.63
C GLY A 362 2.11 -7.98 26.04
N ASP A 363 2.00 -8.12 24.71
CA ASP A 363 1.56 -9.34 24.04
C ASP A 363 2.62 -9.87 23.07
N GLN A 364 3.42 -10.84 23.54
CA GLN A 364 4.46 -11.49 22.73
C GLN A 364 3.90 -12.24 21.52
N THR A 365 2.63 -12.68 21.53
CA THR A 365 2.02 -13.36 20.38
C THR A 365 1.81 -12.42 19.19
N LYS A 366 1.76 -11.11 19.46
CA LYS A 366 1.66 -10.04 18.46
C LYS A 366 3.03 -9.50 18.01
N ALA A 367 4.13 -10.14 18.41
CA ALA A 367 5.45 -9.80 17.92
C ALA A 367 5.46 -9.82 16.38
N PRO A 368 6.07 -8.82 15.72
CA PRO A 368 6.16 -8.82 14.26
C PRO A 368 6.92 -10.06 13.77
N ASN A 369 6.24 -10.94 13.02
CA ASN A 369 6.85 -12.11 12.38
C ASN A 369 7.64 -11.70 11.13
N ASP A 370 8.72 -10.94 11.31
CA ASP A 370 9.64 -10.60 10.23
C ASP A 370 10.89 -11.49 10.30
N ILE A 371 10.70 -12.81 10.15
CA ILE A 371 11.81 -13.78 10.09
C ILE A 371 12.84 -13.33 9.03
N VAL A 372 12.36 -12.80 7.90
CA VAL A 372 13.20 -12.27 6.81
C VAL A 372 13.99 -11.03 7.23
N ALA A 373 13.41 -10.10 8.01
CA ALA A 373 14.11 -8.88 8.45
C ALA A 373 15.12 -9.17 9.58
N LEU A 374 14.82 -10.12 10.46
CA LEU A 374 15.72 -10.61 11.49
C LEU A 374 16.94 -11.33 10.88
N LEU A 375 16.73 -12.19 9.87
CA LEU A 375 17.80 -12.89 9.17
C LEU A 375 18.70 -11.94 8.35
N LYS A 376 18.11 -10.93 7.70
CA LYS A 376 18.89 -9.88 7.00
C LYS A 376 19.71 -9.02 7.97
N LYS A 377 19.17 -8.65 9.14
CA LYS A 377 19.92 -7.92 10.18
C LYS A 377 21.04 -8.77 10.80
N ALA A 378 20.87 -10.08 10.88
CA ALA A 378 21.88 -11.02 11.36
C ALA A 378 22.98 -11.36 10.34
N GLY A 379 22.97 -10.75 9.14
CA GLY A 379 23.98 -10.97 8.11
C GLY A 379 23.88 -12.31 7.38
N VAL A 380 22.74 -13.01 7.51
CA VAL A 380 22.50 -14.28 6.82
C VAL A 380 22.21 -13.98 5.35
N LYS A 381 23.07 -14.46 4.44
CA LYS A 381 22.82 -14.40 3.00
C LYS A 381 21.66 -15.32 2.67
N MET A 382 20.52 -14.74 2.33
CA MET A 382 19.36 -15.45 1.80
C MET A 382 19.35 -15.37 0.28
N SER A 383 19.03 -16.47 -0.39
CA SER A 383 18.74 -16.44 -1.83
C SER A 383 17.34 -15.88 -2.08
N SER A 384 17.07 -15.42 -3.31
CA SER A 384 15.73 -14.96 -3.72
C SER A 384 14.64 -16.01 -3.48
N THR A 385 15.01 -17.29 -3.51
CA THR A 385 14.13 -18.43 -3.25
C THR A 385 13.80 -18.58 -1.78
N ASP A 386 14.78 -18.33 -0.89
CA ASP A 386 14.58 -18.41 0.56
C ASP A 386 13.69 -17.25 1.05
N GLU A 387 13.84 -16.07 0.44
CA GLU A 387 12.96 -14.92 0.71
C GLU A 387 11.52 -15.17 0.25
N MET A 388 11.32 -15.79 -0.91
CA MET A 388 9.99 -16.17 -1.39
C MET A 388 9.32 -17.22 -0.49
N PHE A 389 10.07 -18.24 -0.05
CA PHE A 389 9.50 -19.32 0.77
C PHE A 389 9.12 -18.85 2.19
N LEU A 390 9.92 -17.97 2.81
CA LEU A 390 9.61 -17.46 4.14
C LEU A 390 8.41 -16.50 4.16
N ASN A 391 8.18 -15.79 3.06
CA ASN A 391 7.05 -14.87 2.90
C ASN A 391 5.77 -15.53 2.35
N ALA A 392 5.84 -16.81 1.94
CA ALA A 392 4.68 -17.56 1.48
C ALA A 392 3.68 -17.81 2.63
N SER A 393 2.40 -17.97 2.30
CA SER A 393 1.37 -18.34 3.28
C SER A 393 1.63 -19.74 3.86
N GLU A 394 1.02 -20.06 5.01
CA GLU A 394 1.16 -21.40 5.60
C GLU A 394 0.55 -22.49 4.70
N GLU A 395 -0.50 -22.16 3.95
CA GLU A 395 -1.09 -23.04 2.95
C GLU A 395 -0.12 -23.31 1.79
N GLU A 396 0.53 -22.28 1.26
CA GLU A 396 1.53 -22.39 0.18
C GLU A 396 2.76 -23.21 0.62
N LYS A 397 3.22 -23.02 1.86
CA LYS A 397 4.32 -23.82 2.45
C LYS A 397 3.93 -25.29 2.59
N GLN A 398 2.71 -25.59 3.04
CA GLN A 398 2.23 -26.96 3.16
C GLN A 398 2.06 -27.64 1.80
N GLU A 399 1.57 -26.93 0.78
CA GLU A 399 1.51 -27.45 -0.58
C GLU A 399 2.91 -27.75 -1.15
N PHE A 400 3.87 -26.86 -0.90
CA PHE A 400 5.25 -27.07 -1.31
C PHE A 400 5.92 -28.25 -0.60
N LEU A 401 5.65 -28.44 0.70
CA LEU A 401 6.13 -29.59 1.46
C LEU A 401 5.51 -30.90 0.94
N LYS A 402 4.19 -30.94 0.71
CA LYS A 402 3.52 -32.09 0.06
C LYS A 402 4.10 -32.40 -1.32
N PHE A 403 4.42 -31.36 -2.09
CA PHE A 403 5.09 -31.50 -3.39
C PHE A 403 6.51 -32.08 -3.26
N LEU A 404 7.31 -31.64 -2.29
CA LEU A 404 8.64 -32.18 -2.04
C LEU A 404 8.61 -33.62 -1.50
N GLU A 405 7.68 -33.92 -0.59
CA GLU A 405 7.45 -35.25 -0.05
C GLU A 405 7.05 -36.23 -1.15
N SER A 406 6.12 -35.84 -2.04
CA SER A 406 5.74 -36.65 -3.21
C SER A 406 6.89 -36.86 -4.21
N LYS A 407 7.81 -35.89 -4.34
CA LYS A 407 9.03 -36.04 -5.15
C LYS A 407 10.09 -36.94 -4.49
N ARG A 408 10.22 -36.90 -3.16
CA ARG A 408 11.19 -37.71 -2.41
C ARG A 408 10.75 -39.16 -2.27
N SER A 409 9.45 -39.40 -2.03
CA SER A 409 8.86 -40.75 -2.05
C SER A 409 9.01 -41.41 -3.42
N ARG A 410 8.76 -40.67 -4.52
CA ARG A 410 9.04 -41.16 -5.90
C ARG A 410 10.52 -41.46 -6.21
N LYS A 411 11.47 -40.97 -5.41
CA LYS A 411 12.91 -41.18 -5.64
C LYS A 411 13.46 -42.42 -4.93
N ASN A 412 12.73 -42.98 -3.96
CA ASN A 412 13.22 -44.00 -3.04
C ASN A 412 12.59 -45.40 -3.22
N GLU A 413 11.56 -45.56 -4.05
CA GLU A 413 11.01 -46.88 -4.40
C GLU A 413 11.46 -47.28 -5.79
N THR A 414 12.61 -47.96 -5.88
CA THR A 414 13.00 -48.69 -7.09
C THR A 414 12.24 -50.02 -7.12
N LEU A 415 11.35 -50.20 -8.08
CA LEU A 415 10.59 -51.43 -8.27
C LEU A 415 11.44 -52.50 -8.98
N ASN A 416 11.29 -53.77 -8.61
CA ASN A 416 11.86 -54.89 -9.35
C ASN A 416 11.11 -55.12 -10.69
N LEU A 417 11.60 -55.99 -11.57
CA LEU A 417 11.02 -56.12 -12.92
C LEU A 417 9.53 -56.52 -12.90
N SER A 418 9.15 -57.46 -12.05
CA SER A 418 7.76 -57.93 -11.93
C SER A 418 6.85 -56.86 -11.30
N GLU A 419 7.32 -56.17 -10.26
CA GLU A 419 6.61 -55.01 -9.66
C GLU A 419 6.44 -53.85 -10.66
N ALA A 420 7.45 -53.60 -11.50
CA ALA A 420 7.39 -52.56 -12.52
C ALA A 420 6.39 -52.91 -13.63
N LEU A 421 6.20 -54.20 -13.95
CA LEU A 421 5.16 -54.69 -14.86
C LEU A 421 3.77 -54.55 -14.25
N GLU A 422 3.60 -54.89 -12.97
CA GLU A 422 2.34 -54.71 -12.26
C GLU A 422 1.93 -53.24 -12.18
N ALA A 423 2.88 -52.33 -11.94
CA ALA A 423 2.66 -50.88 -11.89
C ALA A 423 2.22 -50.27 -13.24
N GLU A 424 2.37 -51.00 -14.36
CA GLU A 424 1.85 -50.57 -15.65
C GLU A 424 0.35 -50.87 -15.81
N ASN A 425 -0.23 -51.75 -15.00
CA ASN A 425 -1.65 -52.06 -15.07
C ASN A 425 -2.47 -50.81 -14.72
N LYS A 426 -3.48 -50.52 -15.55
CA LYS A 426 -4.37 -49.36 -15.39
C LYS A 426 -5.81 -49.81 -15.46
N ASP A 427 -6.54 -49.60 -14.39
CA ASP A 427 -7.98 -49.82 -14.36
C ASP A 427 -8.74 -48.68 -15.03
N GLN A 428 -9.88 -49.02 -15.63
CA GLN A 428 -10.79 -48.04 -16.17
C GLN A 428 -11.52 -47.35 -15.01
N LEU A 429 -11.36 -46.04 -14.89
CA LEU A 429 -12.15 -45.26 -13.92
C LEU A 429 -13.61 -45.12 -14.41
N PRO A 430 -14.58 -44.97 -13.49
CA PRO A 430 -15.95 -44.63 -13.84
C PRO A 430 -15.99 -43.34 -14.66
N TYR A 431 -16.71 -43.37 -15.77
CA TYR A 431 -16.99 -42.18 -16.58
C TYR A 431 -18.35 -41.62 -16.17
N GLU A 432 -18.36 -40.40 -15.62
CA GLU A 432 -19.59 -39.62 -15.45
C GLU A 432 -19.82 -38.82 -16.74
N GLU A 433 -20.88 -39.15 -17.49
CA GLU A 433 -21.34 -38.37 -18.65
C GLU A 433 -21.93 -37.04 -18.16
N ASP A 434 -21.09 -36.10 -17.77
CA ASP A 434 -21.49 -34.73 -17.44
C ASP A 434 -20.85 -33.73 -18.41
N ASP A 435 -21.16 -33.90 -19.70
CA ASP A 435 -20.90 -32.87 -20.70
C ASP A 435 -21.89 -32.90 -21.87
N ASP A 436 -22.76 -31.87 -21.93
CA ASP A 436 -23.53 -31.49 -23.11
C ASP A 436 -22.66 -30.83 -24.20
N TYR A 437 -21.40 -31.27 -24.33
CA TYR A 437 -20.46 -30.72 -25.30
C TYR A 437 -20.54 -31.53 -26.60
N GLY A 438 -21.09 -30.89 -27.64
CA GLY A 438 -21.08 -31.41 -29.01
C GLY A 438 -22.41 -31.87 -29.56
N ARG A 439 -23.54 -31.65 -28.87
CA ARG A 439 -24.84 -31.64 -29.57
C ARG A 439 -24.81 -30.56 -30.65
N ASP A 440 -25.49 -30.79 -31.78
CA ASP A 440 -25.64 -29.80 -32.85
C ASP A 440 -26.26 -28.50 -32.29
N ILE A 441 -25.42 -27.58 -31.81
CA ILE A 441 -25.85 -26.26 -31.35
C ILE A 441 -26.17 -25.47 -32.61
N SER A 442 -27.42 -25.55 -33.07
CA SER A 442 -27.92 -24.67 -34.12
C SER A 442 -27.55 -23.22 -33.76
N ILE A 443 -26.79 -22.57 -34.63
CA ILE A 443 -26.31 -21.21 -34.37
C ILE A 443 -27.51 -20.27 -34.43
N LYS A 444 -28.04 -19.88 -33.27
CA LYS A 444 -29.08 -18.84 -33.19
C LYS A 444 -28.45 -17.49 -33.55
N ASN A 445 -29.03 -16.78 -34.51
CA ASN A 445 -28.61 -15.46 -35.00
C ASN A 445 -27.20 -15.41 -35.62
N VAL A 446 -27.04 -16.11 -36.75
CA VAL A 446 -25.81 -16.18 -37.57
C VAL A 446 -25.23 -14.80 -37.88
N THR A 447 -26.06 -13.84 -38.29
CA THR A 447 -25.61 -12.51 -38.74
C THR A 447 -24.92 -11.71 -37.64
N LYS A 448 -25.49 -11.73 -36.43
CA LYS A 448 -24.91 -11.02 -35.27
C LYS A 448 -23.62 -11.68 -34.81
N ARG A 449 -23.54 -13.02 -34.90
CA ARG A 449 -22.33 -13.77 -34.58
C ARG A 449 -21.22 -13.50 -35.60
N GLN A 450 -21.55 -13.45 -36.89
CA GLN A 450 -20.62 -13.09 -37.96
C GLN A 450 -20.06 -11.68 -37.79
N GLN A 451 -20.92 -10.69 -37.51
CA GLN A 451 -20.47 -9.31 -37.28
C GLN A 451 -19.53 -9.21 -36.07
N LYS A 452 -19.85 -9.89 -34.97
CA LYS A 452 -18.98 -9.92 -33.80
C LYS A 452 -17.65 -10.60 -34.08
N GLN A 453 -17.66 -11.74 -34.76
CA GLN A 453 -16.42 -12.43 -35.16
C GLN A 453 -15.58 -11.59 -36.11
N GLN A 454 -16.22 -10.90 -37.06
CA GLN A 454 -15.52 -10.03 -37.98
C GLN A 454 -14.87 -8.85 -37.25
N GLN A 455 -15.58 -8.25 -36.30
CA GLN A 455 -15.02 -7.22 -35.43
C GLN A 455 -13.85 -7.77 -34.59
N ASP A 456 -14.00 -8.94 -33.98
CA ASP A 456 -12.94 -9.60 -33.19
C ASP A 456 -11.69 -9.91 -34.06
N PHE A 457 -11.88 -10.28 -35.33
CA PHE A 457 -10.79 -10.51 -36.28
C PHE A 457 -10.12 -9.21 -36.72
N GLU A 458 -10.89 -8.17 -37.00
CA GLU A 458 -10.39 -6.84 -37.38
C GLU A 458 -9.62 -6.19 -36.21
N GLU A 459 -10.13 -6.29 -34.98
CA GLU A 459 -9.42 -5.87 -33.77
C GLU A 459 -8.12 -6.69 -33.59
N GLY A 460 -8.17 -8.01 -33.82
CA GLY A 460 -7.01 -8.90 -33.77
C GLY A 460 -5.91 -8.63 -34.81
N LEU A 461 -6.22 -7.95 -35.93
CA LEU A 461 -5.22 -7.50 -36.91
C LEU A 461 -4.45 -6.26 -36.45
N THR A 462 -5.02 -5.46 -35.55
CA THR A 462 -4.42 -4.21 -35.05
C THR A 462 -3.59 -4.38 -33.79
N VAL A 463 -3.86 -5.44 -33.02
CA VAL A 463 -3.10 -5.79 -31.82
C VAL A 463 -2.01 -6.78 -32.21
N ALA A 464 -0.73 -6.38 -32.08
CA ALA A 464 0.37 -7.34 -32.18
C ALA A 464 0.14 -8.45 -31.14
N PRO A 465 0.01 -9.73 -31.54
CA PRO A 465 -0.33 -10.77 -30.59
C PRO A 465 0.83 -10.92 -29.60
N SER A 466 0.62 -10.53 -28.34
CA SER A 466 1.44 -11.06 -27.26
C SER A 466 1.04 -12.52 -27.11
N ARG A 467 1.61 -13.38 -27.95
CA ARG A 467 1.61 -14.81 -27.66
C ARG A 467 2.38 -14.94 -26.36
N LYS A 468 1.66 -15.10 -25.24
CA LYS A 468 2.25 -15.77 -24.09
C LYS A 468 2.85 -17.05 -24.67
N GLN A 469 4.15 -17.20 -24.51
CA GLN A 469 4.82 -18.46 -24.79
C GLN A 469 4.15 -19.47 -23.83
N VAL A 470 3.09 -20.11 -24.31
CA VAL A 470 2.61 -21.33 -23.66
C VAL A 470 3.78 -22.25 -23.78
N TRP A 471 4.31 -22.66 -22.63
CA TRP A 471 5.46 -23.54 -22.51
C TRP A 471 5.41 -24.57 -23.63
N HIS A 472 6.36 -24.50 -24.55
CA HIS A 472 6.62 -25.62 -25.44
C HIS A 472 7.01 -26.76 -24.51
N TYR A 473 6.07 -27.68 -24.25
CA TYR A 473 6.42 -28.99 -23.76
C TYR A 473 7.28 -29.61 -24.86
N THR A 474 8.59 -29.42 -24.71
CA THR A 474 9.55 -30.28 -25.36
C THR A 474 9.33 -31.60 -24.66
N TYR A 475 8.54 -32.48 -25.27
CA TYR A 475 8.55 -33.87 -24.87
C TYR A 475 9.99 -34.33 -25.07
N LEU A 476 10.75 -34.38 -23.98
CA LEU A 476 11.95 -35.20 -23.93
C LEU A 476 11.46 -36.58 -24.33
N SER A 477 11.88 -37.00 -25.53
CA SER A 477 11.84 -38.39 -25.92
C SER A 477 12.53 -39.15 -24.82
N THR A 478 11.76 -39.82 -23.96
CA THR A 478 12.27 -40.71 -22.90
C THR A 478 13.14 -41.82 -23.46
N ASN A 479 13.06 -42.06 -24.77
CA ASN A 479 13.74 -43.14 -25.47
C ASN A 479 15.03 -42.61 -26.11
N GLY A 480 16.12 -43.37 -25.96
CA GLY A 480 17.41 -43.10 -26.58
C GLY A 480 17.35 -43.07 -28.10
N LYS A 481 18.39 -42.48 -28.74
CA LYS A 481 18.51 -42.46 -30.20
C LYS A 481 18.69 -43.87 -30.78
N LEU A 482 19.39 -44.74 -30.05
CA LEU A 482 19.67 -46.12 -30.46
C LEU A 482 18.42 -47.01 -30.37
N GLU A 483 17.60 -46.86 -29.33
CA GLU A 483 16.28 -47.52 -29.22
C GLU A 483 15.39 -47.24 -30.44
N LYS A 484 15.25 -45.96 -30.78
CA LYS A 484 14.42 -45.55 -31.93
C LYS A 484 14.98 -46.07 -33.25
N GLN A 485 16.30 -46.12 -33.37
CA GLN A 485 16.95 -46.68 -34.55
C GLN A 485 16.69 -48.18 -34.66
N PHE A 486 16.91 -48.94 -33.59
CA PHE A 486 16.66 -50.39 -33.53
C PHE A 486 15.22 -50.71 -33.95
N ILE A 487 14.23 -50.04 -33.34
CA ILE A 487 12.82 -50.27 -33.63
C ILE A 487 12.44 -49.82 -35.06
N SER A 488 13.03 -48.73 -35.55
CA SER A 488 12.85 -48.29 -36.94
C SER A 488 13.41 -49.30 -37.94
N GLU A 489 14.52 -49.98 -37.64
CA GLU A 489 15.11 -51.03 -38.46
C GLU A 489 14.28 -52.31 -38.44
N GLN A 490 13.67 -52.66 -37.30
CA GLN A 490 12.85 -53.87 -37.18
C GLN A 490 11.47 -53.76 -37.86
N TYR A 491 10.84 -52.59 -37.81
CA TYR A 491 9.44 -52.43 -38.23
C TYR A 491 9.21 -51.41 -39.34
N HIS A 492 10.19 -50.57 -39.66
CA HIS A 492 10.07 -49.51 -40.67
C HIS A 492 8.82 -48.62 -40.48
N GLY A 493 8.42 -48.38 -39.22
CA GLY A 493 7.24 -47.61 -38.84
C GLY A 493 5.90 -48.36 -38.91
N LYS A 494 5.90 -49.66 -39.25
CA LYS A 494 4.69 -50.50 -39.19
C LYS A 494 4.26 -50.71 -37.73
N CYS A 495 2.97 -50.55 -37.46
CA CYS A 495 2.45 -50.67 -36.09
C CYS A 495 2.47 -52.14 -35.62
N GLN A 496 3.01 -52.40 -34.43
CA GLN A 496 3.08 -53.74 -33.84
C GLN A 496 1.73 -54.27 -33.33
N ILE A 497 0.76 -53.39 -33.06
CA ILE A 497 -0.57 -53.79 -32.59
C ILE A 497 -1.53 -54.00 -33.76
N CYS A 498 -1.73 -52.97 -34.59
CA CYS A 498 -2.74 -53.02 -35.65
C CYS A 498 -2.19 -53.42 -37.03
N GLY A 499 -0.87 -53.57 -37.18
CA GLY A 499 -0.23 -53.97 -38.45
C GLY A 499 -0.28 -52.93 -39.57
N ARG A 500 -0.85 -51.74 -39.34
CA ARG A 500 -0.94 -50.66 -40.33
C ARG A 500 0.45 -50.20 -40.75
N SER A 501 0.60 -49.88 -42.03
CA SER A 501 1.81 -49.29 -42.60
C SER A 501 2.10 -47.92 -42.00
N ALA A 502 3.37 -47.50 -42.08
CA ALA A 502 3.82 -46.23 -41.51
C ALA A 502 3.13 -45.03 -42.18
N ILE A 503 2.74 -44.05 -41.37
CA ILE A 503 2.29 -42.74 -41.86
C ILE A 503 3.52 -42.03 -42.43
N ARG A 504 3.46 -41.46 -43.63
CA ARG A 504 4.58 -40.70 -44.20
C ARG A 504 4.53 -39.24 -43.75
N LYS A 505 5.62 -38.76 -43.17
CA LYS A 505 5.82 -37.33 -42.89
C LYS A 505 5.92 -36.55 -44.20
N PHE A 506 5.80 -35.22 -44.13
CA PHE A 506 6.00 -34.33 -45.29
C PHE A 506 7.37 -34.51 -45.96
N ASN A 507 8.40 -34.90 -45.19
CA ASN A 507 9.75 -35.18 -45.67
C ASN A 507 9.94 -36.63 -46.15
N GLY A 508 8.86 -37.39 -46.32
CA GLY A 508 8.87 -38.78 -46.80
C GLY A 508 9.25 -39.84 -45.78
N GLN A 509 9.76 -39.46 -44.60
CA GLN A 509 10.18 -40.39 -43.56
C GLN A 509 8.97 -41.05 -42.87
N PRO A 510 9.07 -42.32 -42.43
CA PRO A 510 8.01 -42.97 -41.67
C PRO A 510 7.81 -42.28 -40.31
N TYR A 511 6.55 -42.07 -39.93
CA TYR A 511 6.11 -41.62 -38.62
C TYR A 511 5.58 -42.81 -37.83
N PHE A 512 6.15 -43.00 -36.65
CA PHE A 512 5.67 -43.90 -35.62
C PHE A 512 6.02 -43.30 -34.25
N GLU A 513 5.32 -43.76 -33.23
CA GLU A 513 5.62 -43.43 -31.84
C GLU A 513 6.32 -44.61 -31.19
N ALA A 514 7.50 -44.33 -30.63
CA ALA A 514 8.25 -45.29 -29.84
C ALA A 514 7.69 -45.25 -28.40
N ILE A 515 7.03 -46.33 -27.98
CA ILE A 515 6.34 -46.43 -26.69
C ILE A 515 6.97 -47.53 -25.86
N ASN A 516 7.38 -47.25 -24.62
CA ASN A 516 7.94 -48.30 -23.79
C ASN A 516 6.85 -49.20 -23.21
N ILE A 517 7.11 -50.51 -23.15
CA ILE A 517 6.20 -51.51 -22.57
C ILE A 517 6.04 -51.21 -21.07
N ILE A 518 7.19 -51.05 -20.39
CA ILE A 518 7.32 -50.61 -19.01
C ILE A 518 7.84 -49.17 -19.01
N ASN A 519 7.22 -48.28 -18.24
CA ASN A 519 7.69 -46.91 -18.12
C ASN A 519 9.10 -46.90 -17.52
N THR A 520 10.02 -46.19 -18.16
CA THR A 520 11.42 -46.11 -17.73
C THR A 520 11.58 -45.49 -16.35
N SER A 521 10.60 -44.70 -15.88
CA SER A 521 10.59 -44.20 -14.49
C SER A 521 10.35 -45.28 -13.45
N ASN A 522 9.69 -46.37 -13.84
CA ASN A 522 9.34 -47.48 -12.96
C ASN A 522 10.44 -48.56 -12.94
N LEU A 523 11.40 -48.48 -13.88
CA LEU A 523 12.55 -49.38 -13.93
C LEU A 523 13.69 -48.87 -13.06
N ASP A 524 14.30 -49.77 -12.28
CA ASP A 524 15.57 -49.52 -11.60
C ASP A 524 16.62 -48.95 -12.58
N PRO A 525 17.33 -47.87 -12.23
CA PRO A 525 18.38 -47.26 -13.06
C PRO A 525 19.37 -48.25 -13.67
N LYS A 526 19.66 -49.37 -13.00
CA LYS A 526 20.58 -50.42 -13.50
C LYS A 526 20.07 -51.13 -14.76
N TYR A 527 18.75 -51.17 -14.98
CA TYR A 527 18.15 -51.75 -16.18
C TYR A 527 18.06 -50.73 -17.32
N GLN A 528 18.06 -49.44 -17.00
CA GLN A 528 17.97 -48.36 -17.99
C GLN A 528 19.18 -48.32 -18.94
N THR A 529 20.36 -48.77 -18.50
CA THR A 529 21.56 -48.86 -19.34
C THR A 529 21.44 -49.89 -20.46
N SER A 530 20.48 -50.80 -20.39
CA SER A 530 20.24 -51.83 -21.41
C SER A 530 19.16 -51.47 -22.43
N LEU A 531 18.52 -50.29 -22.28
CA LEU A 531 17.41 -49.88 -23.14
C LEU A 531 17.82 -49.76 -24.61
N ASP A 532 19.08 -49.43 -24.90
CA ASP A 532 19.62 -49.37 -26.28
C ASP A 532 19.41 -50.66 -27.10
N ALA A 533 19.22 -51.82 -26.44
CA ALA A 533 18.88 -53.08 -27.10
C ALA A 533 17.42 -53.13 -27.61
N GLY A 534 16.61 -52.12 -27.32
CA GLY A 534 15.23 -51.95 -27.77
C GLY A 534 14.22 -52.90 -27.13
N TRP A 535 14.63 -53.71 -26.16
CA TRP A 535 13.81 -54.77 -25.55
C TRP A 535 12.50 -54.27 -24.95
N ASN A 536 12.49 -53.03 -24.44
CA ASN A 536 11.35 -52.41 -23.77
C ASN A 536 10.54 -51.48 -24.68
N THR A 537 10.77 -51.41 -26.00
CA THR A 537 10.21 -50.35 -26.85
C THR A 537 9.35 -50.91 -27.98
N LEU A 538 8.16 -50.32 -28.19
CA LEU A 538 7.22 -50.66 -29.25
C LEU A 538 7.15 -49.59 -30.35
N CYS A 539 7.00 -50.03 -31.60
CA CYS A 539 6.65 -49.24 -32.78
C CYS A 539 5.13 -49.16 -32.93
N LEU A 540 4.50 -48.05 -32.54
CA LEU A 540 3.05 -47.88 -32.63
C LEU A 540 2.66 -46.73 -33.56
N CYS A 541 1.52 -46.86 -34.23
CA CYS A 541 0.87 -45.72 -34.89
C CYS A 541 0.26 -44.78 -33.84
N PRO A 542 0.01 -43.49 -34.16
CA PRO A 542 -0.48 -42.51 -33.17
C PRO A 542 -1.74 -42.97 -32.43
N ASN A 543 -2.67 -43.65 -33.10
CA ASN A 543 -3.88 -44.17 -32.45
C ASN A 543 -3.55 -45.26 -31.43
N CYS A 544 -2.80 -46.31 -31.82
CA CYS A 544 -2.45 -47.39 -30.90
C CYS A 544 -1.52 -46.89 -29.78
N ALA A 545 -0.69 -45.88 -30.05
CA ALA A 545 0.15 -45.24 -29.05
C ALA A 545 -0.68 -44.48 -28.01
N ALA A 546 -1.70 -43.73 -28.45
CA ALA A 546 -2.64 -43.07 -27.54
C ALA A 546 -3.42 -44.09 -26.72
N GLU A 547 -3.95 -45.13 -27.36
CA GLU A 547 -4.66 -46.22 -26.69
C GLU A 547 -3.79 -46.88 -25.63
N TYR A 548 -2.52 -47.17 -25.94
CA TYR A 548 -1.59 -47.78 -24.99
C TYR A 548 -1.25 -46.87 -23.80
N ARG A 549 -1.18 -45.54 -24.00
CA ARG A 549 -0.83 -44.59 -22.92
C ARG A 549 -2.00 -44.31 -21.98
N TYR A 550 -3.20 -44.18 -22.53
CA TYR A 550 -4.34 -43.56 -21.84
C TYR A 550 -5.50 -44.50 -21.56
N CYS A 551 -5.62 -45.63 -22.25
CA CYS A 551 -6.68 -46.60 -21.95
C CYS A 551 -6.27 -47.56 -20.84
N ALA A 552 -7.27 -48.24 -20.27
CA ALA A 552 -7.05 -49.37 -19.39
C ALA A 552 -6.21 -50.45 -20.09
N LYS A 553 -5.19 -50.95 -19.39
CA LYS A 553 -4.27 -51.98 -19.88
C LYS A 553 -3.90 -52.94 -18.76
N ASP A 554 -3.74 -54.20 -19.11
CA ASP A 554 -3.30 -55.27 -18.22
C ASP A 554 -2.25 -56.14 -18.93
N LEU A 555 -1.08 -56.22 -18.30
CA LEU A 555 0.14 -56.88 -18.77
C LEU A 555 0.51 -58.11 -17.92
N SER A 556 -0.36 -58.55 -17.02
CA SER A 556 -0.04 -59.60 -16.04
C SER A 556 0.42 -60.92 -16.69
N ASP A 557 -0.15 -61.26 -17.86
CA ASP A 557 0.21 -62.47 -18.61
C ASP A 557 1.45 -62.30 -19.52
N LEU A 558 2.01 -61.10 -19.64
CA LEU A 558 3.10 -60.80 -20.58
C LEU A 558 4.38 -61.57 -20.20
N GLU A 559 4.72 -61.55 -18.92
CA GLU A 559 5.92 -62.21 -18.39
C GLU A 559 5.91 -63.72 -18.68
N THR A 560 4.81 -64.39 -18.31
CA THR A 560 4.60 -65.83 -18.55
C THR A 560 4.63 -66.18 -20.03
N GLN A 561 4.08 -65.33 -20.90
CA GLN A 561 4.14 -65.54 -22.36
C GLN A 561 5.55 -65.38 -22.91
N VAL A 562 6.33 -64.42 -22.42
CA VAL A 562 7.71 -64.19 -22.85
C VAL A 562 8.61 -65.38 -22.52
N GLU A 563 8.43 -66.00 -21.35
CA GLU A 563 9.23 -67.15 -20.92
C GLU A 563 8.91 -68.44 -21.67
N ASN A 564 7.63 -68.71 -21.90
CA ASN A 564 7.17 -69.99 -22.46
C ASN A 564 7.23 -70.03 -23.99
N THR A 565 7.37 -68.89 -24.67
CA THR A 565 7.41 -68.84 -26.13
C THR A 565 8.81 -69.21 -26.66
N GLN A 566 8.89 -70.26 -27.47
CA GLN A 566 10.13 -70.70 -28.09
C GLN A 566 10.39 -70.00 -29.42
N ILE A 567 11.62 -69.55 -29.63
CA ILE A 567 12.08 -68.99 -30.91
C ILE A 567 12.68 -70.12 -31.75
N GLU A 568 12.01 -70.47 -32.84
CA GLU A 568 12.54 -71.47 -33.77
C GLU A 568 13.64 -70.90 -34.67
N ASN A 569 14.74 -71.64 -34.80
CA ASN A 569 15.86 -71.25 -35.66
C ASN A 569 15.42 -71.15 -37.14
N ARG A 570 15.77 -70.02 -37.79
CA ARG A 570 15.54 -69.73 -39.21
C ARG A 570 14.08 -69.43 -39.63
N LYS A 571 13.15 -69.25 -38.69
CA LYS A 571 11.82 -68.68 -38.99
C LYS A 571 11.83 -67.16 -38.84
N ASN A 572 11.27 -66.44 -39.82
CA ASN A 572 11.18 -64.97 -39.85
C ASN A 572 9.75 -64.45 -39.60
N GLU A 573 8.85 -65.31 -39.13
CA GLU A 573 7.47 -64.94 -38.83
C GLU A 573 7.38 -64.09 -37.56
N TYR A 574 6.33 -63.28 -37.44
CA TYR A 574 6.09 -62.49 -36.23
C TYR A 574 5.67 -63.42 -35.07
N ILE A 575 6.22 -63.16 -33.90
CA ILE A 575 5.84 -63.80 -32.65
C ILE A 575 4.73 -62.95 -32.01
N GLU A 576 3.59 -63.57 -31.71
CA GLU A 576 2.41 -62.86 -31.18
C GLU A 576 2.33 -62.99 -29.66
N ILE A 577 2.38 -61.87 -28.95
CA ILE A 577 2.15 -61.78 -27.49
C ILE A 577 0.82 -61.08 -27.25
N HIS A 578 -0.01 -61.61 -26.37
CA HIS A 578 -1.33 -61.08 -26.08
C HIS A 578 -1.35 -60.30 -24.77
N ILE A 579 -1.98 -59.13 -24.80
CA ILE A 579 -2.24 -58.27 -23.63
C ILE A 579 -3.71 -57.87 -23.59
N ASN A 580 -4.21 -57.40 -22.46
CA ASN A 580 -5.53 -56.78 -22.38
C ASN A 580 -5.39 -55.27 -22.56
N LEU A 581 -6.03 -54.69 -23.57
CA LEU A 581 -6.02 -53.25 -23.85
C LEU A 581 -7.42 -52.79 -24.21
N LYS A 582 -7.92 -51.71 -23.59
CA LYS A 582 -9.32 -51.25 -23.74
C LYS A 582 -10.33 -52.36 -23.42
N CYS A 583 -10.05 -53.16 -22.41
CA CYS A 583 -10.84 -54.34 -22.02
C CYS A 583 -10.99 -55.39 -23.15
N MET A 584 -10.09 -55.39 -24.14
CA MET A 584 -10.05 -56.36 -25.24
C MET A 584 -8.71 -57.06 -25.32
N ARG A 585 -8.73 -58.38 -25.58
CA ARG A 585 -7.52 -59.16 -25.83
C ARG A 585 -6.88 -58.73 -27.14
N THR A 586 -5.72 -58.10 -27.05
CA THR A 586 -5.00 -57.43 -28.14
C THR A 586 -3.64 -58.08 -28.33
N LYS A 587 -3.26 -58.34 -29.59
CA LYS A 587 -1.95 -58.92 -29.92
C LYS A 587 -0.89 -57.85 -30.21
N ILE A 588 0.34 -58.13 -29.82
CA ILE A 588 1.55 -57.39 -30.15
C ILE A 588 2.45 -58.31 -30.97
N MET A 589 2.82 -57.87 -32.17
CA MET A 589 3.67 -58.62 -33.09
C MET A 589 5.15 -58.26 -32.89
N PHE A 590 5.97 -59.25 -32.52
CA PHE A 590 7.41 -59.10 -32.35
C PHE A 590 8.18 -59.74 -33.51
N THR A 591 9.24 -59.08 -34.02
CA THR A 591 10.20 -59.78 -34.88
C THR A 591 11.00 -60.77 -34.03
N PRO A 592 11.51 -61.88 -34.58
CA PRO A 592 12.30 -62.83 -33.80
C PRO A 592 13.49 -62.19 -33.08
N ARG A 593 14.15 -61.20 -33.72
CA ARG A 593 15.26 -60.45 -33.14
C ARG A 593 14.83 -59.53 -31.99
N HIS A 594 13.69 -58.85 -32.12
CA HIS A 594 13.16 -58.00 -31.06
C HIS A 594 12.65 -58.85 -29.88
N PHE A 595 11.96 -59.95 -30.14
CA PHE A 595 11.48 -60.87 -29.11
C PHE A 595 12.64 -61.53 -28.34
N LEU A 596 13.72 -61.91 -29.02
CA LEU A 596 14.92 -62.44 -28.37
C LEU A 596 15.55 -61.43 -27.40
N ALA A 597 15.57 -60.15 -27.75
CA ALA A 597 16.06 -59.09 -26.86
C ALA A 597 15.18 -58.97 -25.60
N LEU A 598 13.86 -58.98 -25.77
CA LEU A 598 12.87 -58.99 -24.68
C LEU A 598 13.03 -60.22 -23.76
N GLN A 599 13.08 -61.42 -24.33
CA GLN A 599 13.23 -62.67 -23.59
C GLN A 599 14.58 -62.75 -22.84
N THR A 600 15.66 -62.28 -23.47
CA THR A 600 16.99 -62.25 -22.84
C THR A 600 17.04 -61.27 -21.68
N ALA A 601 16.45 -60.08 -21.84
CA ALA A 601 16.37 -59.07 -20.78
C ALA A 601 15.63 -59.61 -19.54
N PHE A 602 14.44 -60.17 -19.74
CA PHE A 602 13.64 -60.76 -18.65
C PHE A 602 14.40 -61.85 -17.91
N ARG A 603 15.05 -62.78 -18.64
CA ARG A 603 15.84 -63.86 -18.04
C ARG A 603 17.02 -63.34 -17.21
N VAL A 604 17.77 -62.36 -17.72
CA VAL A 604 18.97 -61.82 -17.05
C VAL A 604 18.59 -61.03 -15.80
N PHE A 605 17.53 -60.20 -15.88
CA PHE A 605 17.12 -59.37 -14.74
C PHE A 605 16.54 -60.23 -13.60
N LYS A 606 15.74 -61.25 -13.91
CA LYS A 606 15.23 -62.19 -12.91
C LYS A 606 16.33 -62.99 -12.21
N ALA A 607 17.32 -63.47 -12.95
CA ALA A 607 18.45 -64.20 -12.35
C ALA A 607 19.19 -63.30 -11.33
N HIS A 608 19.41 -62.04 -11.69
CA HIS A 608 20.05 -61.05 -10.82
C HIS A 608 19.18 -60.65 -9.61
N GLU A 609 17.85 -60.68 -9.72
CA GLU A 609 16.93 -60.43 -8.60
C GLU A 609 16.90 -61.61 -7.60
N ASN A 610 16.93 -62.85 -8.09
CA ASN A 610 16.96 -64.05 -7.25
C ASN A 610 18.28 -64.20 -6.47
N ASP A 611 19.42 -63.80 -7.06
CA ASP A 611 20.72 -63.83 -6.38
C ASP A 611 20.81 -62.82 -5.22
N LYS A 612 20.02 -61.73 -5.26
CA LYS A 612 19.95 -60.72 -4.19
C LYS A 612 19.04 -61.10 -3.02
N ASN A 613 18.04 -61.95 -3.24
CA ASN A 613 17.13 -62.38 -2.18
C ASN A 613 17.64 -63.60 -1.39
N ASN A 614 18.68 -64.28 -1.90
CA ASN A 614 19.30 -65.47 -1.28
C ASN A 614 20.67 -65.20 -0.61
N GLY A 615 21.17 -63.96 -0.63
CA GLY A 615 22.38 -63.52 0.06
C GLY A 615 22.07 -62.39 1.03
#